data_AF-A0A142XNN4-F1
#
_entry.id   AF-A0A142XNN4-F1
#
_cell.length_a   1.000
_cell.length_b   1.000
_cell.length_c   1.000
_cell.angle_alpha   90.00
_cell.angle_beta   90.00
_cell.angle_gamma   90.00
#
_symmetry.space_group_name_H-M   'P 1'
#
loop_
_entity.id
_entity.type
_entity.pdbx_description
1 polymer ?
#
loop_
_entity_poly.entity_id
_entity_poly.type
_entity_poly.pdbx_seq_one_letter_code
_entity_poly.pdbx_strand_id
1 'polypeptide(L)'
;MAGFRRVPYLFSGMTPPPLPPDVFGARPPAVQAYIRYLEARLADLEARLGQNSTSSSKPPSCDPPYLKPAPSKASSGKRKGGQPGRPKRSRPDLPAGTVIALRPSACDRCANVLSGDDAQPLRHQVVELPPVRPVGTEYRRHRLACPSCGRIRCPARPAEVRGGYGPRVQAVCALQYRTATALEPIAEEARAHIAGKPANADETGWRERPQAGLAVGRGDRSRVPGPPVPRPQGAG
;
A
#
# COMPACT_ATOMS: atom_id res chain seq x y z
N MET A 1 -46.91 12.32 61.16
CA MET A 1 -46.76 11.22 60.17
C MET A 1 -47.00 11.82 58.78
N ALA A 2 -45.95 12.39 58.16
CA ALA A 2 -46.05 13.13 56.90
C ALA A 2 -45.98 12.17 55.70
N GLY A 3 -47.07 12.08 54.93
CA GLY A 3 -47.16 11.24 53.75
C GLY A 3 -46.38 11.83 52.57
N PHE A 4 -45.25 11.21 52.22
CA PHE A 4 -44.56 11.49 50.96
C PHE A 4 -45.40 10.96 49.79
N ARG A 5 -46.08 11.86 49.08
CA ARG A 5 -46.72 11.54 47.79
C ARG A 5 -45.62 11.30 46.75
N ARG A 6 -45.50 10.07 46.26
CA ARG A 6 -44.64 9.73 45.12
C ARG A 6 -45.20 10.42 43.87
N VAL A 7 -44.39 11.25 43.21
CA VAL A 7 -44.70 11.83 41.90
C VAL A 7 -44.25 10.84 40.83
N PRO A 8 -45.15 10.32 39.97
CA PRO A 8 -44.76 9.39 38.91
C PRO A 8 -44.27 10.20 37.71
N TYR A 9 -42.95 10.20 37.46
CA TYR A 9 -42.42 10.71 36.21
C TYR A 9 -42.35 9.58 35.17
N LEU A 10 -43.29 9.59 34.23
CA LEU A 10 -43.25 8.77 33.02
C LEU A 10 -42.21 9.36 32.05
N PHE A 11 -41.10 8.65 31.87
CA PHE A 11 -39.99 9.01 31.00
C PHE A 11 -40.31 8.63 29.55
N SER A 12 -41.08 9.44 28.82
CA SER A 12 -41.05 9.45 27.35
C SER A 12 -41.72 10.71 26.80
N GLY A 13 -40.93 11.56 26.14
CA GLY A 13 -41.42 12.48 25.12
C GLY A 13 -41.82 13.91 25.54
N MET A 14 -41.63 14.34 26.79
CA MET A 14 -41.83 15.75 27.15
C MET A 14 -40.48 16.43 27.38
N THR A 15 -40.22 17.52 26.65
CA THR A 15 -39.24 18.53 27.07
C THR A 15 -39.67 19.01 28.46
N PRO A 16 -38.86 18.82 29.52
CA PRO A 16 -39.24 19.24 30.85
C PRO A 16 -39.48 20.75 30.85
N PRO A 17 -40.51 21.25 31.56
CA PRO A 17 -40.75 22.68 31.65
C PRO A 17 -39.49 23.36 32.21
N PRO A 18 -39.09 24.53 31.66
CA PRO A 18 -37.90 25.22 32.13
C PRO A 18 -38.07 25.53 33.62
N LEU A 19 -37.07 25.14 34.41
CA LEU A 19 -37.02 25.44 35.83
C LEU A 19 -36.93 26.96 36.00
N PRO A 20 -37.90 27.61 36.68
CA PRO A 20 -37.83 29.04 36.95
C PRO A 20 -36.54 29.38 37.72
N PRO A 21 -35.83 30.47 37.36
CA PRO A 21 -34.49 30.76 37.89
C PRO A 21 -34.50 31.03 39.40
N ASP A 22 -35.62 31.52 39.95
CA ASP A 22 -35.91 31.70 41.37
C ASP A 22 -35.91 30.36 42.12
N VAL A 23 -36.47 29.31 41.53
CA VAL A 23 -36.48 27.96 42.11
C VAL A 23 -35.10 27.31 42.02
N PHE A 24 -34.32 27.61 40.98
CA PHE A 24 -32.93 27.14 40.85
C PHE A 24 -31.99 27.79 41.87
N GLY A 25 -32.11 29.11 42.05
CA GLY A 25 -31.30 29.89 42.99
C GLY A 25 -31.54 29.52 44.46
N ALA A 26 -32.76 29.10 44.82
CA ALA A 26 -33.10 28.69 46.19
C ALA A 26 -32.50 27.33 46.61
N ARG A 27 -31.88 26.58 45.69
CA ARG A 27 -31.27 25.27 45.99
C ARG A 27 -29.87 25.43 46.61
N PRO A 28 -29.43 24.48 47.45
CA PRO A 28 -28.05 24.48 47.96
C PRO A 28 -27.03 24.49 46.81
N PRO A 29 -25.90 25.21 46.93
CA PRO A 29 -24.94 25.41 45.85
C PRO A 29 -24.35 24.09 45.31
N ALA A 30 -24.20 23.07 46.16
CA ALA A 30 -23.76 21.73 45.75
C ALA A 30 -24.74 21.07 44.77
N VAL A 31 -26.04 21.26 44.96
CA VAL A 31 -27.08 20.70 44.08
C VAL A 31 -27.10 21.44 42.74
N GLN A 32 -26.91 22.76 42.75
CA GLN A 32 -26.82 23.56 41.53
C GLN A 32 -25.63 23.14 40.65
N ALA A 33 -24.46 22.90 41.27
CA ALA A 33 -23.27 22.44 40.56
C ALA A 33 -23.47 21.06 39.93
N TYR A 34 -24.12 20.14 40.65
CA TYR A 34 -24.40 18.80 40.16
C TYR A 34 -25.37 18.79 38.96
N ILE A 35 -26.42 19.63 39.00
CA ILE A 35 -27.37 19.76 37.88
C ILE A 35 -26.66 20.29 36.63
N ARG A 36 -25.85 21.34 36.77
CA ARG A 36 -25.07 21.90 35.64
C ARG A 36 -24.12 20.88 35.03
N TYR A 37 -23.49 20.06 35.87
CA TYR A 37 -22.63 18.97 35.41
C TYR A 37 -23.41 17.92 34.60
N LEU A 38 -24.59 17.53 35.06
CA LEU A 38 -25.45 16.58 34.35
C LEU A 38 -25.96 17.14 33.02
N GLU A 39 -26.38 18.40 32.99
CA GLU A 39 -26.82 19.09 31.77
C GLU A 39 -25.71 19.14 30.72
N ALA A 40 -24.49 19.51 31.12
CA ALA A 40 -23.32 19.51 30.23
C ALA A 40 -23.00 18.10 29.70
N ARG A 41 -23.12 17.07 30.54
CA ARG A 41 -22.86 15.69 30.16
C ARG A 41 -23.93 15.12 29.23
N LEU A 42 -25.20 15.51 29.40
CA LEU A 42 -26.28 15.17 28.49
C LEU A 42 -26.08 15.82 27.13
N ALA A 43 -25.73 17.10 27.09
CA ALA A 43 -25.44 17.81 25.84
C ALA A 43 -24.28 17.16 25.06
N ASP A 44 -23.20 16.75 25.74
CA ASP A 44 -22.09 16.01 25.11
C ASP A 44 -22.53 14.65 24.55
N LEU A 45 -23.33 13.90 25.30
CA LEU A 45 -23.83 12.59 24.86
C LEU A 45 -24.79 12.71 23.67
N GLU A 46 -25.69 13.68 23.68
CA GLU A 46 -26.60 13.98 22.57
C GLU A 46 -25.82 14.41 21.32
N ALA A 47 -24.81 15.27 21.47
CA ALA A 47 -23.94 15.69 20.37
C ALA A 47 -23.16 14.51 19.76
N ARG A 48 -22.75 13.53 20.57
CA ARG A 48 -22.06 12.32 20.10
C ARG A 48 -22.99 11.35 19.37
N LEU A 49 -24.24 11.23 19.82
CA LEU A 49 -25.25 10.37 19.21
C LEU A 49 -25.81 10.94 17.89
N GLY A 50 -25.84 12.26 17.73
CA GLY A 50 -26.27 12.93 16.49
C GLY A 50 -25.26 12.89 15.33
N GLN A 51 -24.06 12.34 15.53
CA GLN A 51 -23.03 12.27 14.49
C GLN A 51 -23.22 11.00 13.64
N ASN A 52 -23.56 11.17 12.36
CA ASN A 52 -23.57 10.12 11.35
C ASN A 52 -22.50 10.39 10.27
N SER A 53 -22.18 9.38 9.44
CA SER A 53 -21.21 9.51 8.33
C SER A 53 -21.57 10.56 7.26
N THR A 54 -22.80 11.08 7.31
CA THR A 54 -23.29 12.10 6.38
C THR A 54 -22.98 13.53 6.86
N SER A 55 -22.88 13.77 8.17
CA SER A 55 -22.59 15.08 8.78
C SER A 55 -21.19 15.21 9.38
N SER A 56 -20.47 14.11 9.54
CA SER A 56 -19.12 14.09 10.10
C SER A 56 -18.16 13.36 9.16
N SER A 57 -16.92 13.83 9.03
CA SER A 57 -15.86 13.21 8.20
C SER A 57 -15.40 11.83 8.71
N LYS A 58 -16.27 11.12 9.44
CA LYS A 58 -16.05 9.76 9.93
C LYS A 58 -16.28 8.77 8.79
N PRO A 59 -15.47 7.71 8.71
CA PRO A 59 -15.65 6.67 7.71
C PRO A 59 -16.99 5.93 7.91
N PRO A 60 -17.63 5.45 6.83
CA PRO A 60 -18.92 4.74 6.88
C PRO A 60 -18.87 3.43 7.68
N SER A 61 -17.67 2.94 8.02
CA SER A 61 -17.48 1.79 8.91
C SER A 61 -17.82 2.07 10.38
N CYS A 62 -17.99 3.34 10.77
CA CYS A 62 -18.44 3.74 12.10
C CYS A 62 -19.96 3.88 12.22
N ASP A 63 -20.70 3.71 11.12
CA ASP A 63 -22.16 3.69 11.17
C ASP A 63 -22.66 2.36 11.77
N PRO A 64 -23.69 2.38 12.65
CA PRO A 64 -24.30 1.14 13.14
C PRO A 64 -24.82 0.26 12.00
N PRO A 65 -24.79 -1.08 12.16
CA PRO A 65 -25.06 -2.05 11.08
C PRO A 65 -26.49 -1.99 10.50
N TYR A 66 -27.39 -1.23 11.12
CA TYR A 66 -28.76 -0.99 10.63
C TYR A 66 -28.87 0.20 9.67
N LEU A 67 -27.82 1.02 9.51
CA LEU A 67 -27.79 2.09 8.51
C LEU A 67 -27.49 1.48 7.14
N LYS A 68 -28.40 1.70 6.19
CA LYS A 68 -28.21 1.28 4.81
C LYS A 68 -27.02 2.04 4.21
N PRO A 69 -26.01 1.35 3.64
CA PRO A 69 -24.93 2.01 2.94
C PRO A 69 -25.45 2.89 1.81
N ALA A 70 -24.79 4.03 1.58
CA ALA A 70 -25.12 4.87 0.43
C ALA A 70 -25.06 4.06 -0.87
N PRO A 71 -26.00 4.27 -1.81
CA PRO A 71 -26.00 3.56 -3.08
C PRO A 71 -24.69 3.79 -3.84
N SER A 72 -24.21 2.77 -4.52
CA SER A 72 -22.99 2.87 -5.33
C SER A 72 -23.19 3.93 -6.42
N LYS A 73 -22.21 4.83 -6.55
CA LYS A 73 -22.27 5.88 -7.58
C LYS A 73 -22.34 5.23 -8.96
N ALA A 74 -23.28 5.70 -9.78
CA ALA A 74 -23.39 5.28 -11.17
C ALA A 74 -22.03 5.44 -11.88
N SER A 75 -21.68 4.45 -12.71
CA SER A 75 -20.42 4.52 -13.45
C SER A 75 -20.43 5.79 -14.31
N SER A 76 -19.35 6.56 -14.26
CA SER A 76 -19.29 7.89 -14.89
C SER A 76 -19.44 7.86 -16.43
N GLY A 77 -19.50 6.68 -17.06
CA GLY A 77 -19.49 6.52 -18.53
C GLY A 77 -18.20 6.97 -19.22
N LYS A 78 -17.32 7.67 -18.50
CA LYS A 78 -16.04 8.19 -19.01
C LYS A 78 -15.07 7.04 -19.22
N ARG A 79 -14.51 6.99 -20.43
CA ARG A 79 -13.39 6.09 -20.75
C ARG A 79 -12.22 6.39 -19.81
N LYS A 80 -11.66 5.36 -19.18
CA LYS A 80 -10.42 5.48 -18.41
C LYS A 80 -9.31 5.94 -19.36
N GLY A 81 -8.74 7.12 -19.13
CA GLY A 81 -7.70 7.68 -19.99
C GLY A 81 -7.35 9.12 -19.61
N GLY A 82 -6.29 9.64 -20.23
CA GLY A 82 -5.93 11.06 -20.12
C GLY A 82 -7.04 11.95 -20.66
N GLN A 83 -7.02 13.23 -20.28
CA GLN A 83 -7.99 14.19 -20.78
C GLN A 83 -7.97 14.26 -22.33
N PRO A 84 -9.13 14.50 -22.97
CA PRO A 84 -9.20 14.70 -24.42
C PRO A 84 -8.19 15.76 -24.88
N GLY A 85 -7.42 15.47 -25.93
CA GLY A 85 -6.41 16.37 -26.49
C GLY A 85 -5.01 16.26 -25.89
N ARG A 86 -4.79 15.45 -24.84
CA ARG A 86 -3.43 15.21 -24.32
C ARG A 86 -2.77 14.04 -25.06
N PRO A 87 -1.61 14.24 -25.73
CA PRO A 87 -0.90 13.13 -26.36
C PRO A 87 -0.46 12.12 -25.29
N LYS A 88 -0.56 10.83 -25.62
CA LYS A 88 -0.09 9.75 -24.76
C LYS A 88 1.42 9.89 -24.57
N ARG A 89 1.87 10.17 -23.35
CA ARG A 89 3.28 10.02 -22.96
C ARG A 89 3.51 8.56 -22.57
N SER A 90 4.23 7.81 -23.40
CA SER A 90 4.80 6.52 -23.03
C SER A 90 6.30 6.65 -22.85
N ARG A 91 6.88 5.83 -21.99
CA ARG A 91 8.33 5.66 -21.92
C ARG A 91 8.78 5.00 -23.23
N PRO A 92 9.76 5.56 -23.95
CA PRO A 92 10.30 4.89 -25.13
C PRO A 92 10.99 3.60 -24.71
N ASP A 93 10.89 2.57 -25.55
CA ASP A 93 11.61 1.33 -25.36
C ASP A 93 13.12 1.57 -25.58
N LEU A 94 13.94 1.00 -24.69
CA LEU A 94 15.39 1.00 -24.82
C LEU A 94 15.84 -0.09 -25.80
N PRO A 95 17.04 0.02 -26.40
CA PRO A 95 17.64 -1.11 -27.11
C PRO A 95 17.80 -2.29 -26.13
N ALA A 96 17.28 -3.46 -26.49
CA ALA A 96 17.40 -4.65 -25.66
C ALA A 96 18.78 -5.30 -25.89
N GLY A 97 19.51 -5.56 -24.81
CA GLY A 97 20.75 -6.35 -24.89
C GLY A 97 20.44 -7.83 -25.16
N THR A 98 19.46 -8.38 -24.44
CA THR A 98 18.98 -9.76 -24.61
C THR A 98 17.47 -9.75 -24.73
N VAL A 99 16.92 -10.55 -25.66
CA VAL A 99 15.48 -10.73 -25.83
C VAL A 99 15.11 -12.16 -25.47
N ILE A 100 14.29 -12.33 -24.44
CA ILE A 100 13.73 -13.62 -24.04
C ILE A 100 12.28 -13.65 -24.53
N ALA A 101 12.01 -14.47 -25.55
CA ALA A 101 10.67 -14.62 -26.10
C ALA A 101 9.84 -15.58 -25.23
N LEU A 102 8.81 -15.04 -24.57
CA LEU A 102 7.85 -15.81 -23.79
C LEU A 102 6.69 -16.24 -24.70
N ARG A 103 6.69 -17.50 -25.13
CA ARG A 103 5.62 -18.07 -25.95
C ARG A 103 4.79 -19.06 -25.12
N PRO A 104 3.45 -18.95 -25.11
CA PRO A 104 2.62 -19.97 -24.49
C PRO A 104 2.72 -21.27 -25.28
N SER A 105 2.95 -22.39 -24.61
CA SER A 105 3.00 -23.72 -25.24
C SER A 105 1.63 -24.38 -25.35
N ALA A 106 0.68 -24.00 -24.49
CA ALA A 106 -0.66 -24.54 -24.47
C ALA A 106 -1.70 -23.46 -24.09
N CYS A 107 -2.95 -23.70 -24.47
CA CYS A 107 -4.07 -22.85 -24.07
C CYS A 107 -4.48 -23.14 -22.62
N ASP A 108 -4.50 -22.12 -21.77
CA ASP A 108 -4.89 -22.25 -20.35
C ASP A 108 -6.32 -22.78 -20.13
N ARG A 109 -7.20 -22.71 -21.16
CA ARG A 109 -8.60 -23.13 -21.04
C ARG A 109 -8.89 -24.54 -21.55
N CYS A 110 -8.25 -24.97 -22.63
CA CYS A 110 -8.53 -26.26 -23.27
C CYS A 110 -7.30 -27.16 -23.45
N ALA A 111 -6.13 -26.72 -22.99
CA ALA A 111 -4.84 -27.43 -23.07
C ALA A 111 -4.36 -27.76 -24.49
N ASN A 112 -5.03 -27.26 -25.54
CA ASN A 112 -4.53 -27.40 -26.92
C ASN A 112 -3.15 -26.76 -27.05
N VAL A 113 -2.27 -27.44 -27.79
CA VAL A 113 -0.93 -26.95 -28.11
C VAL A 113 -1.03 -25.69 -28.95
N LEU A 114 -0.33 -24.64 -28.54
CA LEU A 114 -0.23 -23.38 -29.26
C LEU A 114 1.12 -23.31 -29.98
N SER A 115 1.09 -22.85 -31.23
CA SER A 115 2.28 -22.62 -32.03
C SER A 115 2.07 -21.40 -32.94
N GLY A 116 3.15 -20.71 -33.27
CA GLY A 116 3.12 -19.50 -34.08
C GLY A 116 3.95 -18.36 -33.49
N ASP A 117 4.13 -17.32 -34.29
CA ASP A 117 4.81 -16.09 -33.91
C ASP A 117 3.86 -14.90 -34.06
N ASP A 118 3.87 -14.03 -33.06
CA ASP A 118 3.20 -12.74 -33.11
C ASP A 118 4.14 -11.69 -33.72
N ALA A 119 3.70 -11.00 -34.77
CA ALA A 119 4.48 -9.95 -35.42
C ALA A 119 4.56 -8.67 -34.57
N GLN A 120 3.68 -8.50 -33.58
CA GLN A 120 3.63 -7.33 -32.70
C GLN A 120 3.48 -7.75 -31.22
N PRO A 121 4.46 -8.50 -30.66
CA PRO A 121 4.36 -9.00 -29.31
C PRO A 121 4.37 -7.83 -28.30
N LEU A 122 3.64 -8.02 -27.19
CA LEU A 122 3.70 -7.08 -26.07
C LEU A 122 5.11 -7.05 -25.47
N ARG A 123 5.70 -5.86 -25.38
CA ARG A 123 7.07 -5.66 -24.90
C ARG A 123 7.08 -5.25 -23.44
N HIS A 124 7.83 -5.99 -22.62
CA HIS A 124 8.15 -5.60 -21.24
C HIS A 124 9.67 -5.62 -21.08
N GLN A 125 10.25 -4.49 -20.65
CA GLN A 125 11.70 -4.35 -20.49
C GLN A 125 12.06 -4.24 -19.03
N VAL A 126 12.92 -5.15 -18.59
CA VAL A 126 13.58 -5.09 -17.29
C VAL A 126 15.00 -4.57 -17.53
N VAL A 127 15.37 -3.51 -16.82
CA VAL A 127 16.71 -2.93 -16.86
C VAL A 127 17.36 -3.21 -15.51
N GLU A 128 18.50 -3.91 -15.54
CA GLU A 128 19.24 -4.27 -14.33
C GLU A 128 20.62 -3.60 -14.34
N LEU A 129 21.15 -3.31 -13.14
CA LEU A 129 22.51 -2.80 -13.00
C LEU A 129 23.50 -3.96 -13.22
N PRO A 130 24.48 -3.82 -14.12
CA PRO A 130 25.47 -4.88 -14.29
C PRO A 130 26.30 -5.08 -13.01
N PRO A 131 26.83 -6.28 -12.76
CA PRO A 131 27.70 -6.53 -11.61
C PRO A 131 28.88 -5.55 -11.57
N VAL A 132 28.94 -4.70 -10.54
CA VAL A 132 30.00 -3.72 -10.36
C VAL A 132 31.19 -4.39 -9.66
N ARG A 133 32.28 -4.61 -10.38
CA ARG A 133 33.53 -5.17 -9.82
C ARG A 133 34.48 -4.05 -9.41
N PRO A 134 35.00 -4.03 -8.17
CA PRO A 134 35.97 -3.02 -7.76
C PRO A 134 37.30 -3.23 -8.51
N VAL A 135 37.86 -2.14 -9.02
CA VAL A 135 39.21 -2.13 -9.58
C VAL A 135 40.18 -1.67 -8.50
N GLY A 136 41.04 -2.57 -8.03
CA GLY A 136 42.05 -2.28 -7.01
C GLY A 136 43.37 -1.84 -7.64
N THR A 137 44.00 -0.82 -7.06
CA THR A 137 45.37 -0.43 -7.38
C THR A 137 46.23 -0.53 -6.14
N GLU A 138 47.24 -1.41 -6.16
CA GLU A 138 48.17 -1.61 -5.05
C GLU A 138 49.38 -0.69 -5.20
N TYR A 139 49.65 0.12 -4.17
CA TYR A 139 50.82 1.01 -4.13
C TYR A 139 51.92 0.39 -3.28
N ARG A 140 52.92 -0.21 -3.93
CA ARG A 140 54.08 -0.81 -3.25
C ARG A 140 55.15 0.23 -2.98
N ARG A 141 55.52 0.40 -1.71
CA ARG A 141 56.57 1.32 -1.27
C ARG A 141 57.78 0.51 -0.82
N HIS A 142 58.81 0.50 -1.64
CA HIS A 142 60.04 -0.22 -1.36
C HIS A 142 60.97 0.61 -0.47
N ARG A 143 61.58 -0.05 0.50
CA ARG A 143 62.65 0.52 1.33
C ARG A 143 63.98 0.05 0.75
N LEU A 144 64.80 0.97 0.27
CA LEU A 144 66.09 0.65 -0.36
C LEU A 144 67.21 1.35 0.38
N ALA A 145 68.31 0.65 0.64
CA ALA A 145 69.52 1.22 1.23
C ALA A 145 70.40 1.86 0.16
N CYS A 146 70.94 3.05 0.43
CA CYS A 146 71.93 3.69 -0.43
C CYS A 146 73.26 2.91 -0.35
N PRO A 147 73.86 2.48 -1.47
CA PRO A 147 75.10 1.71 -1.44
C PRO A 147 76.30 2.53 -0.92
N SER A 148 76.27 3.85 -1.03
CA SER A 148 77.39 4.72 -0.64
C SER A 148 77.39 5.14 0.83
N CYS A 149 76.22 5.23 1.47
CA CYS A 149 76.11 5.75 2.84
C CYS A 149 75.23 4.90 3.78
N GLY A 150 74.67 3.79 3.29
CA GLY A 150 73.82 2.88 4.07
C GLY A 150 72.44 3.42 4.44
N ARG A 151 72.12 4.70 4.19
CA ARG A 151 70.80 5.28 4.53
C ARG A 151 69.68 4.58 3.78
N ILE A 152 68.65 4.16 4.51
CA ILE A 152 67.44 3.56 3.95
C ILE A 152 66.46 4.66 3.55
N ARG A 153 66.02 4.64 2.28
CA ARG A 153 65.00 5.55 1.75
C ARG A 153 63.72 4.79 1.43
N CYS A 154 62.60 5.41 1.73
CA CYS A 154 61.26 4.94 1.35
C CYS A 154 60.51 6.13 0.74
N PRO A 155 59.91 6.00 -0.46
CA PRO A 155 59.15 7.09 -1.06
C PRO A 155 57.93 7.42 -0.19
N ALA A 156 57.53 8.69 -0.17
CA ALA A 156 56.27 9.09 0.45
C ALA A 156 55.08 8.51 -0.32
N ARG A 157 53.94 8.34 0.36
CA ARG A 157 52.71 7.94 -0.31
C ARG A 157 52.14 9.15 -1.07
N PRO A 158 51.64 9.00 -2.32
CA PRO A 158 50.98 10.10 -3.02
C PRO A 158 49.79 10.64 -2.22
N ALA A 159 49.58 11.95 -2.26
CA ALA A 159 48.54 12.61 -1.48
C ALA A 159 47.12 12.13 -1.82
N GLU A 160 46.90 11.79 -3.10
CA GLU A 160 45.64 11.36 -3.69
C GLU A 160 45.16 9.99 -3.17
N VAL A 161 46.07 9.16 -2.64
CA VAL A 161 45.78 7.80 -2.18
C VAL A 161 45.88 7.65 -0.66
N ARG A 162 45.52 8.72 0.07
CA ARG A 162 45.51 8.70 1.53
C ARG A 162 44.45 7.77 2.11
N GLY A 163 43.27 7.72 1.50
CA GLY A 163 42.18 6.81 1.87
C GLY A 163 42.27 5.45 1.16
N GLY A 164 41.52 4.46 1.66
CA GLY A 164 41.42 3.13 1.03
C GLY A 164 40.47 3.06 -0.17
N TYR A 165 39.71 4.11 -0.43
CA TYR A 165 38.72 4.18 -1.50
C TYR A 165 39.04 5.30 -2.49
N GLY A 166 38.91 5.02 -3.78
CA GLY A 166 39.04 6.03 -4.82
C GLY A 166 37.87 7.04 -4.82
N PRO A 167 38.02 8.19 -5.50
CA PRO A 167 37.06 9.29 -5.44
C PRO A 167 35.65 8.91 -5.91
N ARG A 168 35.54 8.02 -6.91
CA ARG A 168 34.24 7.54 -7.41
C ARG A 168 33.48 6.72 -6.37
N VAL A 169 34.17 5.82 -5.66
CA VAL A 169 33.56 5.01 -4.60
C VAL A 169 33.11 5.89 -3.45
N GLN A 170 33.98 6.83 -3.04
CA GLN A 170 33.64 7.82 -2.00
C GLN A 170 32.40 8.63 -2.38
N ALA A 171 32.29 9.10 -3.63
CA ALA A 171 31.14 9.86 -4.11
C ALA A 171 29.82 9.07 -4.05
N VAL A 172 29.84 7.79 -4.46
CA VAL A 172 28.65 6.92 -4.39
C VAL A 172 28.22 6.70 -2.94
N CYS A 173 29.15 6.34 -2.06
CA CYS A 173 28.84 6.16 -0.64
C CYS A 173 28.31 7.45 0.01
N ALA A 174 28.90 8.60 -0.33
CA ALA A 174 28.44 9.90 0.18
C ALA A 174 27.02 10.24 -0.29
N LEU A 175 26.71 9.99 -1.57
CA LEU A 175 25.36 10.18 -2.10
C LEU A 175 24.34 9.26 -1.44
N GLN A 176 24.69 7.98 -1.25
CA GLN A 176 23.84 7.01 -0.55
C GLN A 176 23.57 7.47 0.88
N TYR A 177 24.61 7.86 1.62
CA TYR A 177 24.48 8.35 2.99
C TYR A 177 23.57 9.59 3.07
N ARG A 178 23.78 10.57 2.19
CA ARG A 178 22.93 11.78 2.13
C ARG A 178 21.48 11.45 1.81
N THR A 179 21.25 10.51 0.90
CA THR A 179 19.89 10.12 0.51
C THR A 179 19.18 9.37 1.64
N ALA A 180 19.88 8.48 2.34
CA ALA A 180 19.35 7.75 3.48
C ALA A 180 18.99 8.67 4.65
N THR A 181 19.89 9.61 4.97
CA THR A 181 19.68 10.58 6.06
C THR A 181 18.63 11.64 5.72
N ALA A 182 18.49 12.04 4.45
CA ALA A 182 17.47 13.00 4.06
C ALA A 182 16.02 12.52 4.32
N LEU A 183 15.79 11.20 4.31
CA LEU A 183 14.49 10.61 4.57
C LEU A 183 14.23 10.33 6.06
N GLU A 184 15.25 10.45 6.90
CA GLU A 184 15.18 10.16 8.34
C GLU A 184 14.07 10.93 9.08
N PRO A 185 13.90 12.26 8.92
CA PRO A 185 12.83 12.98 9.62
C PRO A 185 11.43 12.55 9.17
N ILE A 186 11.25 12.27 7.87
CA ILE A 186 9.96 11.79 7.32
C ILE A 186 9.67 10.39 7.85
N ALA A 187 10.68 9.51 7.88
CA ALA A 187 10.54 8.16 8.40
C ALA A 187 10.28 8.13 9.91
N GLU A 188 10.83 9.07 10.67
CA GLU A 188 10.55 9.25 12.10
C GLU A 188 9.11 9.73 12.32
N GLU A 189 8.67 10.77 11.59
CA GLU A 189 7.30 11.28 11.66
C GLU A 189 6.28 10.20 11.26
N ALA A 190 6.52 9.47 10.18
CA ALA A 190 5.66 8.38 9.74
C ALA A 190 5.59 7.24 10.78
N ARG A 191 6.73 6.87 11.39
CA ARG A 191 6.76 5.87 12.46
C ARG A 191 5.99 6.34 13.69
N ALA A 192 6.18 7.59 14.13
CA ALA A 192 5.43 8.17 15.24
C ALA A 192 3.92 8.21 14.95
N HIS A 193 3.54 8.52 13.71
CA HIS A 193 2.14 8.56 13.29
C HIS A 193 1.47 7.18 13.28
N ILE A 194 2.22 6.11 12.97
CA ILE A 194 1.70 4.73 12.88
C ILE A 194 1.76 4.03 14.25
N ALA A 195 2.70 4.41 15.12
CA ALA A 195 2.86 3.83 16.44
C ALA A 195 1.54 3.86 17.23
N GLY A 196 1.09 2.68 17.69
CA GLY A 196 -0.14 2.52 18.46
C GLY A 196 -1.44 2.47 17.65
N LYS A 197 -1.40 2.61 16.32
CA LYS A 197 -2.57 2.40 15.47
C LYS A 197 -2.74 0.91 15.15
N PRO A 198 -3.98 0.39 15.13
CA PRO A 198 -4.21 -0.98 14.68
C PRO A 198 -3.76 -1.10 13.23
N ALA A 199 -2.80 -1.99 12.98
CA ALA A 199 -2.42 -2.38 11.63
C ALA A 199 -3.59 -3.18 11.05
N ASN A 200 -4.48 -2.53 10.32
CA ASN A 200 -5.43 -3.25 9.47
C ASN A 200 -4.61 -3.80 8.29
N ALA A 201 -4.04 -4.98 8.50
CA ALA A 201 -3.46 -5.79 7.44
C ALA A 201 -4.59 -6.52 6.71
N ASP A 202 -5.48 -5.79 6.04
CA ASP A 202 -6.25 -6.38 4.95
C ASP A 202 -5.40 -6.30 3.69
N GLU A 203 -4.62 -7.36 3.50
CA GLU A 203 -3.76 -7.57 2.35
C GLU A 203 -4.49 -7.20 1.06
N THR A 204 -3.96 -6.21 0.35
CA THR A 204 -4.36 -5.88 -1.01
C THR A 204 -3.84 -6.96 -1.96
N GLY A 205 -4.40 -8.17 -1.82
CA GLY A 205 -4.25 -9.24 -2.78
C GLY A 205 -4.73 -8.75 -4.14
N TRP A 206 -3.82 -8.77 -5.11
CA TRP A 206 -4.12 -8.55 -6.52
C TRP A 206 -5.31 -9.42 -6.94
N ARG A 207 -6.48 -8.81 -7.13
CA ARG A 207 -7.59 -9.48 -7.82
C ARG A 207 -7.34 -9.37 -9.33
N GLU A 208 -6.80 -10.41 -9.93
CA GLU A 208 -6.91 -10.59 -11.38
C GLU A 208 -8.40 -10.61 -11.74
N ARG A 209 -8.80 -9.71 -12.65
CA ARG A 209 -10.16 -9.68 -13.17
C ARG A 209 -10.34 -10.86 -14.14
N PRO A 210 -11.40 -11.69 -14.02
CA PRO A 210 -11.71 -12.65 -15.07
C PRO A 210 -12.01 -11.89 -16.36
N GLN A 211 -11.34 -12.26 -17.45
CA GLN A 211 -11.67 -11.74 -18.77
C GLN A 211 -13.09 -12.18 -19.15
N ALA A 212 -13.97 -11.20 -19.34
CA ALA A 212 -15.36 -11.42 -19.73
C ALA A 212 -15.46 -11.92 -21.17
N GLY A 213 -15.99 -13.13 -21.32
CA GLY A 213 -16.88 -13.58 -22.40
C GLY A 213 -16.49 -13.26 -23.85
N LEU A 214 -15.90 -14.24 -24.53
CA LEU A 214 -16.21 -14.49 -25.95
C LEU A 214 -17.17 -15.68 -26.01
N ALA A 215 -18.44 -15.37 -26.28
CA ALA A 215 -19.46 -16.36 -26.60
C ALA A 215 -19.11 -16.99 -27.94
N VAL A 216 -18.92 -18.31 -27.98
CA VAL A 216 -18.86 -19.07 -29.22
C VAL A 216 -20.04 -20.03 -29.21
N GLY A 217 -20.87 -19.91 -30.24
CA GLY A 217 -22.15 -20.59 -30.40
C GLY A 217 -22.04 -22.11 -30.33
N ARG A 218 -23.12 -22.74 -29.86
CA ARG A 218 -23.31 -24.19 -29.89
C ARG A 218 -23.37 -24.64 -31.36
N GLY A 219 -22.28 -25.23 -31.84
CA GLY A 219 -22.24 -26.05 -33.05
C GLY A 219 -22.48 -27.52 -32.71
N ASP A 220 -23.23 -28.17 -33.58
CA ASP A 220 -23.88 -29.47 -33.47
C ASP A 220 -22.94 -30.66 -33.12
N ARG A 221 -23.42 -31.59 -32.29
CA ARG A 221 -22.68 -32.81 -31.91
C ARG A 221 -23.04 -33.96 -32.86
N SER A 222 -22.39 -34.04 -34.01
CA SER A 222 -22.35 -35.27 -34.79
C SER A 222 -21.22 -36.18 -34.29
N ARG A 223 -21.63 -37.35 -33.78
CA ARG A 223 -20.85 -38.54 -33.36
C ARG A 223 -19.53 -38.77 -34.11
N VAL A 224 -18.48 -39.13 -33.37
CA VAL A 224 -17.33 -39.91 -33.89
C VAL A 224 -17.20 -41.19 -33.05
N PRO A 225 -16.99 -42.39 -33.64
CA PRO A 225 -16.97 -43.67 -32.92
C PRO A 225 -15.66 -43.85 -32.13
N GLY A 226 -15.74 -44.50 -30.97
CA GLY A 226 -14.57 -44.79 -30.12
C GLY A 226 -13.66 -45.88 -30.70
N PRO A 227 -12.35 -45.86 -30.41
CA PRO A 227 -11.39 -46.84 -30.88
C PRO A 227 -11.48 -48.19 -30.14
N PRO A 228 -11.10 -49.32 -30.78
CA PRO A 228 -11.21 -50.66 -30.20
C PRO A 228 -10.14 -50.95 -29.14
N VAL A 229 -10.54 -51.65 -28.09
CA VAL A 229 -9.69 -52.08 -26.95
C VAL A 229 -8.95 -53.38 -27.31
N PRO A 230 -7.62 -53.46 -27.14
CA PRO A 230 -6.88 -54.72 -27.33
C PRO A 230 -6.99 -55.66 -26.12
N ARG A 231 -7.13 -56.97 -26.40
CA ARG A 231 -7.20 -58.07 -25.41
C ARG A 231 -5.83 -58.34 -24.76
N PRO A 232 -5.77 -58.67 -23.46
CA PRO A 232 -4.53 -59.04 -22.79
C PRO A 232 -4.08 -60.46 -23.18
N GLN A 233 -2.79 -60.59 -23.53
CA GLN A 233 -2.11 -61.88 -23.69
C GLN A 233 -1.52 -62.28 -22.33
N GLY A 234 -1.86 -63.49 -21.87
CA GLY A 234 -1.27 -64.09 -20.68
C GLY A 234 0.08 -64.75 -20.99
N ALA A 235 0.94 -64.81 -19.99
CA ALA A 235 2.03 -65.77 -19.88
C ALA A 235 2.48 -65.84 -18.41
N GLY A 236 2.48 -67.05 -17.84
CA GLY A 236 2.90 -67.34 -16.47
C GLY A 236 1.95 -68.30 -15.78
#